data_AF-A0A5J4WVD1-F1
#
_entry.id   AF-A0A5J4WVD1-F1
#
_cell.length_a   1.000
_cell.length_b   1.000
_cell.length_c   1.000
_cell.angle_alpha   90.00
_cell.angle_beta   90.00
_cell.angle_gamma   90.00
#
_symmetry.space_group_name_H-M   'P 1'
#
loop_
_entity.id
_entity.type
_entity.pdbx_description
1 polymer ?
#
loop_
_entity_poly.entity_id
_entity_poly.type
_entity_poly.pdbx_seq_one_letter_code
_entity_poly.pdbx_strand_id
1 'polypeptide(L)'
;MDPLFCKLILFLALQYFSFGKIIPNALGDTPTFYNYKPVLRDNGTVLLTLEGSEPHNINDFPLLKVGENETLASFSLIEEEEFPTLKTTLQAGESLQNCDAIRYFYTQYFYQLLGYAAYVYGKKEIDIAPSVVYILETMPQKWYEDAVSVGGQPPEREIQNGVGCAAFYEAILYSFQLKGLVSDECVPNNDVVLPGKEGAPEETLLPVAPTTCADSSPIENHLTGFKIGRIQDGTVEYVKKFLTRFGPVRADIEYFKQGSAQPYDFTLGIIIGWDQDGWIIATTEIESNIPSGVMSLGKIPFIREEGEQSLIYGNVVFFDLPEEDDPIPGDKDDDKPKGDDPDSASVVRITWSAVVAVMVLPLVAVLITPMAVPKEYNVIGGLPGLGPDIMLELLLEFRLIPNAVQFLCVCTKTHRLIKHNRFIRIVEQLNYPVDIINKEPDCVELIDIDGVQKKINLKKYGYYTISLVQVLDNGIWSLEVMFQNTYGIAAIGIVRDSYDIPANANYWDNPHTDHIAAFCSGIYGYPVWYKGKGTYGNDRFKDSQILRVEFDSFKGTLILFIDNVQQPVYLSGIKEKVRFIVSMNYAESSCTILSLKQLMDPTSKQVPKQVAVQW
;
A
#
# COMPACT_ATOMS: atom_id res chain seq x y z
N MET A 1 13.62 -30.35 -5.62
CA MET A 1 13.69 -29.27 -4.61
C MET A 1 13.67 -29.91 -3.24
N ASP A 2 14.48 -29.41 -2.31
CA ASP A 2 14.56 -29.88 -0.92
C ASP A 2 13.24 -29.52 -0.18
N PRO A 3 12.56 -30.47 0.48
CA PRO A 3 11.35 -30.20 1.27
C PRO A 3 11.53 -29.12 2.36
N LEU A 4 12.76 -28.97 2.89
CA LEU A 4 13.08 -27.92 3.85
C LEU A 4 13.14 -26.54 3.19
N PHE A 5 13.64 -26.48 1.96
CA PHE A 5 13.72 -25.27 1.13
C PHE A 5 12.33 -24.81 0.68
N CYS A 6 11.40 -25.74 0.41
CA CYS A 6 10.01 -25.41 0.07
C CYS A 6 9.16 -25.02 1.28
N LYS A 7 9.36 -25.65 2.45
CA LYS A 7 8.75 -25.17 3.70
C LYS A 7 9.26 -23.80 4.07
N LEU A 8 10.55 -23.51 3.87
CA LEU A 8 11.11 -22.18 4.08
C LEU A 8 10.58 -21.17 3.07
N ILE A 9 10.51 -21.50 1.77
CA ILE A 9 9.98 -20.61 0.72
C ILE A 9 8.50 -20.31 0.93
N LEU A 10 7.73 -21.24 1.49
CA LEU A 10 6.32 -20.97 1.72
C LEU A 10 6.01 -20.45 3.12
N PHE A 11 6.79 -20.78 4.15
CA PHE A 11 6.80 -19.96 5.35
C PHE A 11 7.21 -18.54 4.99
N LEU A 12 8.13 -18.36 4.03
CA LEU A 12 8.48 -17.09 3.40
C LEU A 12 7.43 -16.59 2.41
N ALA A 13 6.53 -17.41 1.83
CA ALA A 13 5.46 -17.01 0.90
C ALA A 13 4.18 -16.61 1.66
N LEU A 14 3.83 -17.32 2.73
CA LEU A 14 2.80 -16.97 3.70
C LEU A 14 3.29 -15.87 4.64
N GLN A 15 4.59 -15.86 4.98
CA GLN A 15 5.21 -14.62 5.42
C GLN A 15 5.08 -13.63 4.28
N TYR A 16 5.48 -13.80 3.03
CA TYR A 16 5.25 -12.84 1.91
C TYR A 16 3.78 -12.43 1.64
N PHE A 17 2.78 -13.13 2.18
CA PHE A 17 1.36 -12.75 2.09
C PHE A 17 0.86 -12.10 3.39
N SER A 18 1.44 -12.43 4.55
CA SER A 18 1.43 -11.63 5.79
C SER A 18 2.42 -10.45 5.77
N PHE A 19 3.31 -10.46 4.80
CA PHE A 19 4.43 -9.61 4.40
C PHE A 19 4.23 -9.40 2.90
N GLY A 20 3.05 -8.93 2.51
CA GLY A 20 2.90 -8.06 1.34
C GLY A 20 3.68 -6.73 1.50
N LYS A 21 4.81 -6.81 2.21
CA LYS A 21 5.97 -5.93 2.25
C LYS A 21 7.08 -6.86 1.77
N ILE A 22 7.54 -6.72 0.53
CA ILE A 22 8.67 -5.84 0.24
C ILE A 22 9.69 -5.98 1.38
N ILE A 23 10.88 -6.50 1.07
CA ILE A 23 12.06 -6.39 1.93
C ILE A 23 11.93 -5.10 2.74
N PRO A 24 11.83 -5.14 4.08
CA PRO A 24 11.84 -3.92 4.84
C PRO A 24 13.13 -3.19 4.48
N ASN A 25 12.99 -2.10 3.73
CA ASN A 25 13.72 -0.91 4.12
C ASN A 25 13.46 -0.75 5.62
N ALA A 26 14.50 -0.38 6.36
CA ALA A 26 14.52 -0.36 7.82
C ALA A 26 13.50 0.61 8.48
N LEU A 27 12.44 1.00 7.78
CA LEU A 27 11.37 1.91 8.17
C LEU A 27 10.05 1.24 7.75
N GLY A 28 9.27 0.84 8.74
CA GLY A 28 8.16 -0.09 8.59
C GLY A 28 7.11 0.34 7.58
N ASP A 29 6.50 -0.66 6.95
CA ASP A 29 5.12 -0.88 6.54
C ASP A 29 4.15 0.22 6.05
N THR A 30 4.43 1.48 6.33
CA THR A 30 3.80 2.68 5.79
C THR A 30 4.50 3.06 4.49
N PRO A 31 3.76 3.31 3.39
CA PRO A 31 4.37 3.81 2.18
C PRO A 31 4.89 5.21 2.49
N THR A 32 6.21 5.35 2.57
CA THR A 32 6.84 6.58 2.98
C THR A 32 7.80 7.13 1.94
N PHE A 33 8.00 8.44 1.98
CA PHE A 33 9.01 9.12 1.18
C PHE A 33 9.80 10.10 2.03
N TYR A 34 10.95 10.50 1.52
CA TYR A 34 11.84 11.44 2.19
C TYR A 34 11.89 12.73 1.40
N ASN A 35 12.11 13.85 2.07
CA ASN A 35 12.45 15.10 1.43
C ASN A 35 13.71 15.65 2.09
N TYR A 36 14.65 16.13 1.29
CA TYR A 36 15.73 16.95 1.83
C TYR A 36 15.18 18.35 2.08
N LYS A 37 15.54 18.95 3.21
CA LYS A 37 15.13 20.31 3.57
C LYS A 37 16.29 21.27 3.30
N PRO A 38 16.23 22.11 2.24
CA PRO A 38 17.18 23.20 2.07
C PRO A 38 16.86 24.30 3.07
N VAL A 39 17.82 24.64 3.93
CA VAL A 39 17.72 25.75 4.89
C VAL A 39 18.61 26.88 4.40
N LEU A 40 18.01 27.98 3.96
CA LEU A 40 18.72 29.20 3.60
C LEU A 40 19.16 29.95 4.88
N ARG A 41 20.45 30.20 5.01
CA ARG A 41 21.05 30.92 6.15
C ARG A 41 21.19 32.41 5.86
N ASP A 42 21.29 33.22 6.92
CA ASP A 42 21.46 34.68 6.83
C ASP A 42 22.68 35.12 6.02
N ASN A 43 23.72 34.28 5.96
CA ASN A 43 24.92 34.54 5.17
C ASN A 43 24.77 34.18 3.68
N GLY A 44 23.57 33.81 3.22
CA GLY A 44 23.26 33.45 1.84
C GLY A 44 23.68 32.04 1.42
N THR A 45 24.13 31.20 2.36
CA THR A 45 24.48 29.79 2.08
C THR A 45 23.32 28.85 2.41
N VAL A 46 23.29 27.67 1.80
CA VAL A 46 22.26 26.66 2.06
C VAL A 46 22.85 25.47 2.79
N LEU A 47 22.16 25.01 3.84
CA LEU A 47 22.39 23.68 4.42
C LEU A 47 21.33 22.72 3.90
N LEU A 48 21.76 21.62 3.30
CA LEU A 48 20.95 20.44 3.03
C LEU A 48 21.06 19.51 4.22
N THR A 49 19.96 19.38 4.96
CA THR A 49 19.88 18.51 6.13
C THR A 49 18.93 17.35 5.91
N LEU A 50 19.33 16.20 6.46
CA LEU A 50 18.48 15.02 6.69
C LEU A 50 17.91 14.98 8.13
N GLU A 51 18.36 15.89 9.01
CA GLU A 51 17.95 15.94 10.40
C GLU A 51 16.49 16.39 10.49
N GLY A 52 15.60 15.49 10.94
CA GLY A 52 14.15 15.70 11.00
C GLY A 52 13.35 15.23 9.78
N SER A 53 13.96 14.52 8.82
CA SER A 53 13.22 13.83 7.74
C SER A 53 12.57 12.55 8.26
N GLU A 54 11.64 12.66 9.21
CA GLU A 54 10.77 11.52 9.48
C GLU A 54 10.10 11.12 8.16
N PRO A 55 10.08 9.82 7.85
CA PRO A 55 9.52 9.35 6.59
C PRO A 55 8.04 9.77 6.52
N HIS A 56 7.69 10.59 5.54
CA HIS A 56 6.33 11.09 5.38
C HIS A 56 5.41 9.93 5.00
N ASN A 57 4.39 9.65 5.80
CA ASN A 57 3.39 8.65 5.44
C ASN A 57 2.46 9.23 4.37
N ILE A 58 2.47 8.64 3.18
CA ILE A 58 1.68 9.12 2.04
C ILE A 58 0.18 9.18 2.37
N ASN A 59 -0.32 8.29 3.25
CA ASN A 59 -1.75 8.24 3.57
C ASN A 59 -2.23 9.44 4.39
N ASP A 60 -1.32 10.24 4.95
CA ASP A 60 -1.66 11.46 5.71
C ASP A 60 -2.03 12.61 4.76
N PHE A 61 -1.70 12.49 3.46
CA PHE A 61 -2.02 13.49 2.45
C PHE A 61 -3.37 13.19 1.77
N PRO A 62 -4.19 14.23 1.52
CA PRO A 62 -5.49 14.07 0.87
C PRO A 62 -5.33 13.70 -0.61
N LEU A 63 -6.38 13.10 -1.17
CA LEU A 63 -6.46 12.88 -2.61
C LEU A 63 -6.54 14.23 -3.34
N LEU A 64 -5.88 14.35 -4.49
CA LEU A 64 -5.98 15.51 -5.39
C LEU A 64 -7.42 15.71 -5.87
N LYS A 65 -8.15 14.62 -6.09
CA LYS A 65 -9.55 14.60 -6.49
C LYS A 65 -10.35 13.66 -5.58
N VAL A 66 -11.40 14.19 -4.97
CA VAL A 66 -12.26 13.42 -4.05
C VAL A 66 -12.92 12.27 -4.81
N GLY A 67 -12.72 11.04 -4.31
CA GLY A 67 -13.30 9.83 -4.90
C GLY A 67 -12.45 9.15 -5.97
N GLU A 68 -11.35 9.78 -6.42
CA GLU A 68 -10.40 9.16 -7.36
C GLU A 68 -9.15 8.69 -6.59
N ASN A 69 -9.12 7.40 -6.24
CA ASN A 69 -8.03 6.80 -5.47
C ASN A 69 -7.34 5.66 -6.23
N GLU A 70 -6.31 5.08 -5.62
CA GLU A 70 -5.47 4.02 -6.19
C GLU A 70 -6.20 2.72 -6.55
N THR A 71 -7.44 2.54 -6.10
CA THR A 71 -8.27 1.34 -6.39
C THR A 71 -8.99 1.40 -7.73
N LEU A 72 -8.96 2.55 -8.42
CA LEU A 72 -9.55 2.69 -9.75
C LEU A 72 -8.85 1.80 -10.77
N ALA A 73 -9.64 1.19 -11.67
CA ALA A 73 -9.13 0.35 -12.75
C ALA A 73 -8.25 1.14 -13.75
N SER A 74 -8.49 2.45 -13.87
CA SER A 74 -7.71 3.38 -14.67
C SER A 74 -7.76 4.77 -14.05
N PHE A 75 -6.68 5.53 -14.21
CA PHE A 75 -6.54 6.89 -13.70
C PHE A 75 -5.60 7.67 -14.61
N SER A 76 -5.92 8.93 -14.90
CA SER A 76 -5.01 9.84 -15.60
C SER A 76 -5.06 11.23 -15.00
N LEU A 77 -3.89 11.86 -14.83
CA LEU A 77 -3.77 13.24 -14.39
C LEU A 77 -4.02 14.23 -15.52
N ILE A 78 -3.61 13.86 -16.73
CA ILE A 78 -3.69 14.67 -17.94
C ILE A 78 -4.37 13.81 -19.01
N GLU A 79 -5.36 14.38 -19.68
CA GLU A 79 -6.08 13.65 -20.73
C GLU A 79 -5.18 13.49 -21.97
N GLU A 80 -5.31 12.36 -22.67
CA GLU A 80 -4.50 12.04 -23.86
C GLU A 80 -4.61 13.12 -24.96
N GLU A 81 -5.78 13.73 -25.09
CA GLU A 81 -6.05 14.82 -26.05
C GLU A 81 -5.42 16.16 -25.63
N GLU A 82 -5.30 16.41 -24.32
CA GLU A 82 -4.72 17.65 -23.77
C GLU A 82 -3.19 17.61 -23.78
N PHE A 83 -2.61 16.44 -23.49
CA PHE A 83 -1.18 16.23 -23.33
C PHE A 83 -0.29 16.87 -24.43
N PRO A 84 -0.55 16.67 -25.74
CA PRO A 84 0.32 17.23 -26.80
C PRO A 84 0.24 18.76 -26.92
N THR A 85 -0.72 19.41 -26.25
CA THR A 85 -0.93 20.87 -26.32
C THR A 85 -0.25 21.64 -25.20
N LEU A 86 0.18 20.96 -24.14
CA LEU A 86 0.79 21.61 -22.98
C LEU A 86 2.13 22.25 -23.33
N LYS A 87 2.40 23.43 -22.79
CA LYS A 87 3.66 24.15 -23.03
C LYS A 87 4.88 23.32 -22.61
N THR A 88 4.77 22.61 -21.48
CA THR A 88 5.81 21.69 -21.02
C THR A 88 6.09 20.55 -22.02
N THR A 89 5.05 20.05 -22.72
CA THR A 89 5.16 18.97 -23.72
C THR A 89 5.78 19.47 -25.03
N LEU A 90 5.40 20.69 -25.44
CA LEU A 90 5.78 21.28 -26.72
C LEU A 90 7.25 21.75 -26.77
N GLN A 91 7.87 22.01 -25.63
CA GLN A 91 9.25 22.50 -25.60
C GLN A 91 10.23 21.42 -26.09
N ALA A 92 10.85 21.64 -27.24
CA ALA A 92 11.84 20.70 -27.79
C ALA A 92 13.20 20.85 -27.08
N GLY A 93 13.74 19.71 -26.62
CA GLY A 93 15.05 19.63 -25.96
C GLY A 93 16.25 20.13 -26.78
N GLU A 94 16.10 20.30 -28.11
CA GLU A 94 17.15 20.86 -28.98
C GLU A 94 17.51 22.32 -28.65
N SER A 95 16.57 23.08 -28.10
CA SER A 95 16.82 24.46 -27.64
C SER A 95 17.75 24.54 -26.41
N LEU A 96 17.97 23.41 -25.73
CA LEU A 96 18.64 23.32 -24.43
C LEU A 96 20.05 22.69 -24.50
N GLN A 97 20.57 22.38 -25.70
CA GLN A 97 21.74 21.52 -25.89
C GLN A 97 23.08 22.13 -25.41
N ASN A 98 23.19 23.45 -25.35
CA ASN A 98 24.47 24.13 -25.11
C ASN A 98 24.78 24.37 -23.62
N CYS A 99 23.96 23.83 -22.72
CA CYS A 99 24.10 24.03 -21.27
C CYS A 99 23.85 22.72 -20.53
N ASP A 100 24.90 22.12 -19.97
CA ASP A 100 24.82 20.79 -19.35
C ASP A 100 23.82 20.71 -18.20
N ALA A 101 23.78 21.72 -17.33
CA ALA A 101 22.79 21.82 -16.26
C ALA A 101 21.34 21.73 -16.77
N ILE A 102 20.99 22.51 -17.80
CA ILE A 102 19.64 22.56 -18.37
C ILE A 102 19.34 21.25 -19.11
N ARG A 103 20.28 20.77 -19.93
CA ARG A 103 20.17 19.51 -20.66
C ARG A 103 19.98 18.33 -19.71
N TYR A 104 20.69 18.29 -18.60
CA TYR A 104 20.54 17.26 -17.58
C TYR A 104 19.17 17.35 -16.90
N PHE A 105 18.74 18.54 -16.51
CA PHE A 105 17.43 18.76 -15.90
C PHE A 105 16.27 18.32 -16.80
N TYR A 106 16.42 18.49 -18.12
CA TYR A 106 15.48 18.01 -19.13
C TYR A 106 15.56 16.48 -19.33
N THR A 107 16.75 15.94 -19.58
CA THR A 107 16.92 14.49 -19.88
C THR A 107 16.68 13.59 -18.66
N GLN A 108 16.77 14.14 -17.44
CA GLN A 108 16.35 13.46 -16.21
C GLN A 108 14.88 13.71 -15.82
N TYR A 109 14.11 14.35 -16.70
CA TYR A 109 12.67 14.59 -16.54
C TYR A 109 12.26 15.51 -15.38
N PHE A 110 13.19 16.23 -14.73
CA PHE A 110 12.84 17.19 -13.68
C PHE A 110 12.11 18.41 -14.22
N TYR A 111 12.45 18.85 -15.44
CA TYR A 111 11.72 19.88 -16.16
C TYR A 111 10.23 19.50 -16.31
N GLN A 112 9.96 18.30 -16.81
CA GLN A 112 8.60 17.81 -17.04
C GLN A 112 7.85 17.60 -15.73
N LEU A 113 8.52 17.10 -14.69
CA LEU A 113 7.92 16.94 -13.36
C LEU A 113 7.35 18.26 -12.84
N LEU A 114 8.16 19.34 -12.88
CA LEU A 114 7.74 20.65 -12.37
C LEU A 114 6.63 21.28 -13.21
N GLY A 115 6.73 21.20 -14.53
CA GLY A 115 5.72 21.74 -15.45
C GLY A 115 4.36 21.04 -15.33
N TYR A 116 4.35 19.70 -15.33
CA TYR A 116 3.12 18.94 -15.16
C TYR A 116 2.56 19.07 -13.73
N ALA A 117 3.41 19.20 -12.71
CA ALA A 117 2.93 19.47 -11.35
C ALA A 117 2.24 20.83 -11.27
N ALA A 118 2.81 21.88 -11.88
CA ALA A 118 2.17 23.21 -11.96
C ALA A 118 0.79 23.13 -12.61
N TYR A 119 0.67 22.40 -13.72
CA TYR A 119 -0.61 22.17 -14.41
C TYR A 119 -1.63 21.45 -13.52
N VAL A 120 -1.23 20.35 -12.86
CA VAL A 120 -2.12 19.55 -12.00
C VAL A 120 -2.57 20.33 -10.76
N TYR A 121 -1.63 20.93 -10.01
CA TYR A 121 -1.96 21.71 -8.80
C TYR A 121 -2.67 23.03 -9.14
N GLY A 122 -2.36 23.62 -10.28
CA GLY A 122 -3.07 24.76 -10.86
C GLY A 122 -4.45 24.41 -11.44
N LYS A 123 -4.97 23.19 -11.20
CA LYS A 123 -6.28 22.73 -11.68
C LYS A 123 -6.49 22.95 -13.17
N LYS A 124 -5.44 22.72 -13.97
CA LYS A 124 -5.37 22.91 -15.42
C LYS A 124 -5.37 24.37 -15.91
N GLU A 125 -5.28 25.35 -15.01
CA GLU A 125 -5.22 26.78 -15.37
C GLU A 125 -3.78 27.31 -15.49
N ILE A 126 -2.80 26.60 -14.93
CA ILE A 126 -1.38 26.96 -14.94
C ILE A 126 -0.62 26.06 -15.92
N ASP A 127 -0.73 26.35 -17.22
CA ASP A 127 0.06 25.69 -18.26
C ASP A 127 1.30 26.54 -18.61
N ILE A 128 2.45 26.12 -18.06
CA ILE A 128 3.73 26.80 -18.23
C ILE A 128 4.80 25.83 -18.69
N ALA A 129 5.82 26.34 -19.38
CA ALA A 129 7.11 25.68 -19.54
C ALA A 129 8.06 26.22 -18.45
N PRO A 130 8.70 25.36 -17.62
CA PRO A 130 9.59 25.84 -16.56
C PRO A 130 10.81 26.64 -17.02
N SER A 131 11.11 27.77 -16.39
CA SER A 131 12.39 28.47 -16.56
C SER A 131 13.48 27.86 -15.67
N VAL A 132 14.35 27.04 -16.25
CA VAL A 132 15.55 26.51 -15.56
C VAL A 132 16.59 27.62 -15.38
N VAL A 133 16.64 28.59 -16.30
CA VAL A 133 17.51 29.76 -16.19
C VAL A 133 17.18 30.58 -14.95
N TYR A 134 15.91 30.85 -14.67
CA TYR A 134 15.51 31.55 -13.46
C TYR A 134 15.99 30.84 -12.18
N ILE A 135 15.87 29.50 -12.15
CA ILE A 135 16.35 28.69 -11.04
C ILE A 135 17.87 28.84 -10.88
N LEU A 136 18.63 28.76 -11.98
CA LEU A 136 20.10 28.91 -11.97
C LEU A 136 20.56 30.30 -11.53
N GLU A 137 19.87 31.35 -11.97
CA GLU A 137 20.20 32.75 -11.64
C GLU A 137 19.85 33.10 -10.18
N THR A 138 18.85 32.45 -9.61
CA THR A 138 18.42 32.65 -8.22
C THR A 138 19.00 31.65 -7.23
N MET A 139 19.71 30.63 -7.72
CA MET A 139 20.32 29.58 -6.93
C MET A 139 21.45 30.12 -6.03
N PRO A 140 21.43 29.81 -4.72
CA PRO A 140 22.55 30.09 -3.82
C PRO A 140 23.85 29.47 -4.31
N GLN A 141 24.97 30.18 -4.18
CA GLN A 141 26.25 29.75 -4.75
C GLN A 141 27.00 28.73 -3.90
N LYS A 142 26.70 28.66 -2.60
CA LYS A 142 27.38 27.77 -1.66
C LYS A 142 26.39 26.90 -0.91
N TRP A 143 26.65 25.60 -0.93
CA TRP A 143 25.82 24.56 -0.37
C TRP A 143 26.64 23.71 0.59
N TYR A 144 26.03 23.30 1.69
CA TYR A 144 26.63 22.45 2.71
C TYR A 144 25.71 21.25 2.97
N GLU A 145 26.28 20.11 3.33
CA GLU A 145 25.55 18.93 3.82
C GLU A 145 26.02 18.54 5.24
N ASP A 146 25.13 17.94 6.03
CA ASP A 146 25.49 17.29 7.29
C ASP A 146 26.29 16.01 7.00
N ALA A 147 27.55 15.92 7.45
CA ALA A 147 28.28 14.65 7.39
C ALA A 147 27.71 13.66 8.42
N VAL A 148 27.72 12.35 8.21
CA VAL A 148 27.34 11.42 9.30
C VAL A 148 28.54 11.20 10.22
N SER A 149 28.43 11.51 11.51
CA SER A 149 29.45 11.18 12.51
C SER A 149 28.86 10.32 13.64
N VAL A 150 29.52 9.21 13.96
CA VAL A 150 29.15 8.38 15.12
C VAL A 150 29.81 8.98 16.36
N GLY A 151 29.05 9.75 17.15
CA GLY A 151 29.46 10.19 18.50
C GLY A 151 29.78 11.68 18.70
N GLY A 152 29.35 12.58 17.82
CA GLY A 152 29.45 14.03 18.00
C GLY A 152 28.67 14.83 16.95
N GLN A 153 28.54 16.16 17.13
CA GLN A 153 27.97 17.05 16.11
C GLN A 153 28.80 16.91 14.83
N PRO A 154 28.19 16.54 13.70
CA PRO A 154 28.96 16.29 12.51
C PRO A 154 29.55 17.56 11.91
N PRO A 155 30.76 17.51 11.33
CA PRO A 155 31.29 18.63 10.58
C PRO A 155 30.48 18.84 9.29
N GLU A 156 30.08 20.07 9.02
CA GLU A 156 29.47 20.44 7.73
C GLU A 156 30.47 20.26 6.60
N ARG A 157 30.01 19.70 5.48
CA ARG A 157 30.82 19.55 4.27
C ARG A 157 30.28 20.47 3.18
N GLU A 158 31.15 21.31 2.62
CA GLU A 158 30.82 22.11 1.44
C GLU A 158 30.64 21.19 0.23
N ILE A 159 29.48 21.26 -0.40
CA ILE A 159 29.17 20.60 -1.65
C ILE A 159 29.80 21.42 -2.76
N GLN A 160 30.70 20.81 -3.53
CA GLN A 160 31.29 21.44 -4.71
C GLN A 160 30.21 21.58 -5.79
N ASN A 161 29.50 22.71 -5.79
CA ASN A 161 28.49 23.04 -6.79
C ASN A 161 29.12 23.92 -7.87
N GLY A 162 28.91 23.57 -9.15
CA GLY A 162 29.28 24.45 -10.25
C GLY A 162 28.33 25.64 -10.38
N VAL A 163 28.67 26.58 -11.26
CA VAL A 163 27.88 27.79 -11.53
C VAL A 163 27.32 27.73 -12.95
N GLY A 164 26.11 28.25 -13.16
CA GLY A 164 25.44 28.26 -14.46
C GLY A 164 25.33 26.85 -15.04
N CYS A 165 25.93 26.62 -16.21
CA CYS A 165 25.83 25.35 -16.92
C CYS A 165 26.61 24.20 -16.27
N ALA A 166 27.50 24.49 -15.31
CA ALA A 166 28.21 23.47 -14.53
C ALA A 166 27.49 23.10 -13.21
N ALA A 167 26.32 23.70 -12.93
CA ALA A 167 25.57 23.46 -11.70
C ALA A 167 25.18 21.99 -11.51
N PHE A 168 25.26 21.52 -10.27
CA PHE A 168 24.83 20.19 -9.86
C PHE A 168 23.30 20.11 -9.79
N TYR A 169 22.71 19.03 -10.30
CA TYR A 169 21.28 18.97 -10.53
C TYR A 169 20.44 18.97 -9.24
N GLU A 170 20.89 18.37 -8.13
CA GLU A 170 20.19 18.48 -6.86
C GLU A 170 20.11 19.94 -6.38
N ALA A 171 21.15 20.75 -6.61
CA ALA A 171 21.12 22.15 -6.23
C ALA A 171 20.08 22.93 -7.06
N ILE A 172 19.94 22.61 -8.35
CA ILE A 172 18.88 23.17 -9.22
C ILE A 172 17.51 22.74 -8.69
N LEU A 173 17.33 21.44 -8.43
CA LEU A 173 16.08 20.87 -7.94
C LEU A 173 15.67 21.45 -6.57
N TYR A 174 16.58 21.60 -5.62
CA TYR A 174 16.22 22.18 -4.32
C TYR A 174 16.09 23.70 -4.35
N SER A 175 16.66 24.38 -5.36
CA SER A 175 16.51 25.82 -5.53
C SER A 175 15.08 26.23 -5.87
N PHE A 176 14.32 25.42 -6.62
CA PHE A 176 12.90 25.76 -6.82
C PHE A 176 12.14 25.74 -5.47
N GLN A 177 12.48 24.87 -4.52
CA GLN A 177 11.81 24.86 -3.21
C GLN A 177 12.01 26.17 -2.44
N LEU A 178 13.10 26.90 -2.73
CA LEU A 178 13.42 28.17 -2.09
C LEU A 178 12.76 29.37 -2.77
N LYS A 179 12.53 29.30 -4.09
CA LYS A 179 12.15 30.47 -4.91
C LYS A 179 10.85 30.31 -5.68
N GLY A 180 10.30 29.11 -5.77
CA GLY A 180 9.18 28.78 -6.63
C GLY A 180 9.63 28.50 -8.07
N LEU A 181 8.64 28.42 -8.95
CA LEU A 181 8.77 28.08 -10.35
C LEU A 181 8.26 29.25 -11.21
N VAL A 182 9.04 29.66 -12.21
CA VAL A 182 8.68 30.75 -13.13
C VAL A 182 8.54 30.20 -14.54
N SER A 183 7.64 30.77 -15.34
CA SER A 183 7.46 30.44 -16.76
C SER A 183 8.65 30.89 -17.61
N ASP A 184 9.05 30.09 -18.59
CA ASP A 184 10.09 30.47 -19.55
C ASP A 184 9.67 31.62 -20.47
N GLU A 185 8.38 31.87 -20.65
CA GLU A 185 7.86 33.07 -21.31
C GLU A 185 8.23 34.36 -20.54
N CYS A 186 8.38 34.26 -19.22
CA CYS A 186 8.82 35.37 -18.36
C CYS A 186 10.34 35.49 -18.34
N VAL A 187 11.04 34.37 -18.08
CA VAL A 187 12.51 34.28 -18.07
C VAL A 187 12.95 33.19 -19.05
N PRO A 188 13.33 33.55 -20.29
CA PRO A 188 13.62 32.58 -21.34
C PRO A 188 14.75 31.61 -20.99
N ASN A 189 14.53 30.33 -21.28
CA ASN A 189 15.58 29.31 -21.21
C ASN A 189 16.64 29.49 -22.32
N ASN A 190 16.24 30.13 -23.42
CA ASN A 190 17.07 30.35 -24.60
C ASN A 190 17.72 31.74 -24.54
N ASP A 191 18.75 31.95 -25.37
CA ASP A 191 19.40 33.26 -25.57
C ASP A 191 20.14 33.88 -24.37
N VAL A 192 20.08 33.27 -23.19
CA VAL A 192 20.88 33.70 -22.02
C VAL A 192 22.30 33.14 -22.09
N VAL A 193 23.29 33.99 -21.86
CA VAL A 193 24.71 33.62 -21.80
C VAL A 193 25.06 33.28 -20.36
N LEU A 194 25.21 31.98 -20.07
CA LEU A 194 25.55 31.46 -18.74
C LEU A 194 27.02 31.03 -18.68
N PRO A 195 27.66 31.09 -17.50
CA PRO A 195 28.98 30.49 -17.31
C PRO A 195 28.95 29.00 -17.65
N GLY A 196 29.96 28.55 -18.41
CA GLY A 196 30.07 27.16 -18.86
C GLY A 196 29.15 26.78 -20.03
N LYS A 197 28.39 27.72 -20.60
CA LYS A 197 27.60 27.47 -21.82
C LYS A 197 28.54 27.28 -23.01
N GLU A 198 28.24 26.32 -23.90
CA GLU A 198 29.02 26.09 -25.11
C GLU A 198 29.09 27.37 -25.97
N GLY A 199 30.31 27.79 -26.31
CA GLY A 199 30.56 29.01 -27.06
C GLY A 199 30.56 30.30 -26.23
N ALA A 200 30.31 30.25 -24.92
CA ALA A 200 30.45 31.41 -24.05
C ALA A 200 31.93 31.69 -23.72
N PRO A 201 32.35 32.96 -23.54
CA PRO A 201 33.68 33.31 -23.04
C PRO A 201 33.98 32.67 -21.68
N GLU A 202 35.25 32.33 -21.43
CA GLU A 202 35.69 31.67 -20.18
C GLU A 202 35.41 32.52 -18.92
N GLU A 203 35.47 33.86 -19.04
CA GLU A 203 35.20 34.80 -17.94
C GLU A 203 33.72 35.21 -17.83
N THR A 204 32.80 34.49 -18.47
CA THR A 204 31.37 34.77 -18.36
C THR A 204 30.91 34.68 -16.90
N LEU A 205 30.29 35.74 -16.39
CA LEU A 205 29.71 35.77 -15.05
C LEU A 205 28.25 35.32 -15.07
N LEU A 206 27.77 34.77 -13.96
CA LEU A 206 26.36 34.48 -13.79
C LEU A 206 25.55 35.80 -13.88
N PRO A 207 24.47 35.86 -14.66
CA PRO A 207 23.60 37.03 -14.71
C PRO A 207 23.03 37.38 -13.33
N VAL A 208 22.69 38.66 -13.14
CA VAL A 208 21.98 39.11 -11.94
C VAL A 208 20.57 38.55 -11.99
N ALA A 209 20.13 37.93 -10.88
CA ALA A 209 18.79 37.39 -10.74
C ALA A 209 17.71 38.41 -11.19
N PRO A 210 16.82 38.02 -12.11
CA PRO A 210 15.82 38.93 -12.64
C PRO A 210 14.81 39.30 -11.56
N THR A 211 14.35 40.55 -11.59
CA THR A 211 13.32 41.09 -10.69
C THR A 211 12.00 41.36 -11.42
N THR A 212 12.01 41.32 -12.75
CA THR A 212 10.88 41.44 -13.66
C THR A 212 11.06 40.46 -14.83
N CYS A 213 9.99 40.10 -15.51
CA CYS A 213 10.03 39.34 -16.75
C CYS A 213 10.74 40.11 -17.88
N ALA A 214 11.07 39.43 -18.97
CA ALA A 214 11.71 40.02 -20.15
C ALA A 214 10.88 41.16 -20.79
N ASP A 215 9.56 41.12 -20.63
CA ASP A 215 8.62 42.17 -21.06
C ASP A 215 8.39 43.27 -19.99
N SER A 216 9.17 43.25 -18.91
CA SER A 216 9.08 44.13 -17.73
C SER A 216 7.85 43.93 -16.84
N SER A 217 7.04 42.88 -17.07
CA SER A 217 5.95 42.52 -16.15
C SER A 217 6.48 41.94 -14.83
N PRO A 218 5.68 41.94 -13.74
CA PRO A 218 6.07 41.32 -12.48
C PRO A 218 6.30 39.81 -12.62
N ILE A 219 7.30 39.27 -11.92
CA ILE A 219 7.54 37.82 -11.88
C ILE A 219 6.41 37.14 -11.08
N GLU A 220 5.75 36.19 -11.72
CA GLU A 220 4.80 35.29 -11.08
C GLU A 220 5.50 33.98 -10.69
N ASN A 221 5.41 33.61 -9.40
CA ASN A 221 5.98 32.37 -8.88
C ASN A 221 4.88 31.34 -8.63
N HIS A 222 4.99 30.19 -9.30
CA HIS A 222 4.16 29.03 -9.11
C HIS A 222 4.82 28.02 -8.18
N LEU A 223 4.03 27.09 -7.62
CA LEU A 223 4.52 26.07 -6.69
C LEU A 223 5.32 26.62 -5.50
N THR A 224 5.03 27.86 -5.07
CA THR A 224 5.65 28.45 -3.88
C THR A 224 5.28 27.64 -2.64
N GLY A 225 6.27 27.22 -1.86
CA GLY A 225 6.09 26.39 -0.66
C GLY A 225 5.98 24.89 -0.94
N PHE A 226 5.96 24.46 -2.21
CA PHE A 226 6.04 23.05 -2.56
C PHE A 226 7.47 22.50 -2.40
N LYS A 227 7.55 21.20 -2.24
CA LYS A 227 8.74 20.43 -1.92
C LYS A 227 8.89 19.22 -2.84
N ILE A 228 10.08 18.63 -2.87
CA ILE A 228 10.36 17.37 -3.55
C ILE A 228 10.37 16.23 -2.56
N GLY A 229 9.51 15.25 -2.82
CA GLY A 229 9.59 13.93 -2.22
C GLY A 229 10.45 13.02 -3.07
N ARG A 230 11.25 12.17 -2.44
CA ARG A 230 12.05 11.11 -3.06
C ARG A 230 11.41 9.77 -2.77
N ILE A 231 11.05 9.06 -3.83
CA ILE A 231 10.55 7.68 -3.80
C ILE A 231 11.76 6.75 -3.77
N GLN A 232 11.78 5.84 -2.79
CA GLN A 232 12.70 4.72 -2.73
C GLN A 232 11.90 3.42 -2.80
N ASP A 233 12.29 2.53 -3.70
CA ASP A 233 11.70 1.18 -3.84
C ASP A 233 10.17 1.20 -4.02
N GLY A 234 9.64 2.13 -4.81
CA GLY A 234 8.21 2.29 -5.04
C GLY A 234 7.63 1.10 -5.81
N THR A 235 6.65 0.42 -5.22
CA THR A 235 5.86 -0.60 -5.93
C THR A 235 4.74 0.04 -6.74
N VAL A 236 4.10 -0.76 -7.60
CA VAL A 236 2.92 -0.31 -8.37
C VAL A 236 1.86 0.30 -7.48
N GLU A 237 1.53 -0.33 -6.36
CA GLU A 237 0.51 0.16 -5.44
C GLU A 237 0.93 1.51 -4.81
N TYR A 238 2.21 1.65 -4.45
CA TYR A 238 2.70 2.87 -3.83
C TYR A 238 2.72 4.03 -4.82
N VAL A 239 3.16 3.79 -6.05
CA VAL A 239 3.18 4.81 -7.11
C VAL A 239 1.76 5.26 -7.48
N LYS A 240 0.76 4.38 -7.46
CA LYS A 240 -0.66 4.79 -7.59
C LYS A 240 -1.10 5.74 -6.47
N LYS A 241 -0.63 5.56 -5.24
CA LYS A 241 -0.89 6.48 -4.12
C LYS A 241 -0.20 7.83 -4.32
N PHE A 242 1.06 7.84 -4.79
CA PHE A 242 1.75 9.08 -5.16
C PHE A 242 0.98 9.85 -6.24
N LEU A 243 0.54 9.16 -7.30
CA LEU A 243 -0.21 9.76 -8.40
C LEU A 243 -1.51 10.43 -7.95
N THR A 244 -2.25 9.78 -7.06
CA THR A 244 -3.58 10.26 -6.61
C THR A 244 -3.51 11.37 -5.58
N ARG A 245 -2.35 11.61 -4.95
CA ARG A 245 -2.18 12.59 -3.86
C ARG A 245 -1.22 13.73 -4.19
N PHE A 246 -0.21 13.45 -5.02
CA PHE A 246 0.85 14.40 -5.34
C PHE A 246 0.97 14.73 -6.83
N GLY A 247 0.33 13.93 -7.69
CA GLY A 247 0.32 14.15 -9.12
C GLY A 247 1.47 13.44 -9.82
N PRO A 248 2.08 14.03 -10.86
CA PRO A 248 3.00 13.31 -11.75
C PRO A 248 4.22 12.79 -10.99
N VAL A 249 4.71 11.61 -11.40
CA VAL A 249 5.87 10.95 -10.78
C VAL A 249 7.01 10.86 -11.79
N ARG A 250 8.14 11.49 -11.51
CA ARG A 250 9.37 11.24 -12.26
C ARG A 250 9.93 9.90 -11.81
N ALA A 251 10.03 8.93 -12.71
CA ALA A 251 10.26 7.53 -12.38
C ALA A 251 11.45 6.95 -13.14
N ASP A 252 12.43 6.40 -12.41
CA ASP A 252 13.32 5.34 -12.88
C ASP A 252 12.64 4.00 -12.55
N ILE A 253 12.11 3.34 -13.57
CA ILE A 253 11.43 2.05 -13.46
C ILE A 253 12.43 0.96 -13.79
N GLU A 254 12.84 0.21 -12.79
CA GLU A 254 13.78 -0.89 -12.93
C GLU A 254 13.03 -2.23 -12.95
N TYR A 255 13.24 -3.03 -13.99
CA TYR A 255 12.61 -4.34 -14.13
C TYR A 255 13.57 -5.46 -13.78
N PHE A 256 13.13 -6.40 -12.95
CA PHE A 256 13.97 -7.49 -12.43
C PHE A 256 13.45 -8.86 -12.85
N LYS A 257 14.40 -9.78 -13.13
CA LYS A 257 14.11 -11.22 -13.28
C LYS A 257 14.13 -11.91 -11.91
N GLN A 258 13.48 -13.06 -11.82
CA GLN A 258 13.43 -13.87 -10.60
C GLN A 258 14.82 -14.11 -10.00
N GLY A 259 15.01 -13.73 -8.73
CA GLY A 259 16.26 -13.96 -7.99
C GLY A 259 17.47 -13.15 -8.47
N SER A 260 17.27 -12.18 -9.37
CA SER A 260 18.32 -11.25 -9.79
C SER A 260 18.33 -10.03 -8.87
N ALA A 261 19.51 -9.67 -8.36
CA ALA A 261 19.73 -8.42 -7.65
C ALA A 261 20.01 -7.24 -8.60
N GLN A 262 20.06 -7.47 -9.92
CA GLN A 262 20.32 -6.45 -10.93
C GLN A 262 19.12 -6.36 -11.89
N PRO A 263 18.70 -5.15 -12.27
CA PRO A 263 17.66 -4.98 -13.25
C PRO A 263 18.16 -5.44 -14.62
N TYR A 264 17.29 -6.05 -15.41
CA TYR A 264 17.61 -6.46 -16.79
C TYR A 264 17.17 -5.42 -17.82
N ASP A 265 16.30 -4.49 -17.41
CA ASP A 265 15.70 -3.48 -18.25
C ASP A 265 15.30 -2.30 -17.36
N PHE A 266 15.26 -1.10 -17.94
CA PHE A 266 14.89 0.10 -17.22
C PHE A 266 14.11 1.05 -18.12
N THR A 267 13.31 1.91 -17.52
CA THR A 267 12.59 2.97 -18.24
C THR A 267 12.58 4.22 -17.40
N LEU A 268 12.96 5.34 -18.01
CA LEU A 268 12.91 6.65 -17.38
C LEU A 268 11.82 7.49 -18.06
N GLY A 269 10.96 8.12 -17.26
CA GLY A 269 9.96 9.06 -17.75
C GLY A 269 9.11 9.68 -16.65
N ILE A 270 8.03 10.35 -17.03
CA ILE A 270 7.00 10.81 -16.08
C ILE A 270 5.78 9.91 -16.16
N ILE A 271 5.50 9.20 -15.07
CA ILE A 271 4.22 8.49 -14.93
C ILE A 271 3.15 9.54 -14.62
N ILE A 272 2.09 9.56 -15.43
CA ILE A 272 0.95 10.48 -15.24
C ILE A 272 -0.37 9.75 -14.98
N GLY A 273 -0.36 8.41 -15.02
CA GLY A 273 -1.56 7.61 -14.84
C GLY A 273 -1.30 6.12 -14.99
N TRP A 274 -2.38 5.35 -14.98
CA TRP A 274 -2.37 3.92 -15.22
C TRP A 274 -3.67 3.45 -15.86
N ASP A 275 -3.62 2.27 -16.47
CA ASP A 275 -4.79 1.48 -16.84
C ASP A 275 -4.70 0.07 -16.23
N GLN A 276 -5.42 -0.90 -16.79
CA GLN A 276 -5.59 -2.22 -16.17
C GLN A 276 -4.26 -2.97 -15.98
N ASP A 277 -3.32 -2.78 -16.89
CA ASP A 277 -2.09 -3.57 -17.00
C ASP A 277 -0.82 -2.72 -17.16
N GLY A 278 -0.92 -1.40 -17.31
CA GLY A 278 0.25 -0.55 -17.51
C GLY A 278 0.20 0.85 -16.91
N TRP A 279 1.38 1.47 -16.91
CA TRP A 279 1.58 2.88 -16.67
C TRP A 279 1.29 3.68 -17.94
N ILE A 280 0.57 4.78 -17.76
CA ILE A 280 0.50 5.87 -18.74
C ILE A 280 1.72 6.76 -18.45
N ILE A 281 2.69 6.76 -19.36
CA ILE A 281 4.01 7.37 -19.17
C ILE A 281 4.32 8.36 -20.29
N ALA A 282 4.81 9.53 -19.91
CA ALA A 282 5.33 10.53 -20.82
C ALA A 282 6.85 10.35 -20.97
N THR A 283 7.34 10.13 -22.20
CA THR A 283 8.77 9.94 -22.50
C THR A 283 9.15 10.61 -23.84
N THR A 284 10.44 10.76 -24.09
CA THR A 284 10.96 11.28 -25.37
C THR A 284 11.28 10.20 -26.41
N GLU A 285 11.05 8.91 -26.14
CA GLU A 285 11.70 7.79 -26.89
C GLU A 285 10.73 6.74 -27.50
N ILE A 286 9.42 6.98 -27.57
CA ILE A 286 8.49 5.89 -27.92
C ILE A 286 8.29 5.66 -29.43
N GLU A 287 8.61 6.61 -30.32
CA GLU A 287 8.49 6.38 -31.78
C GLU A 287 9.58 7.04 -32.62
N SER A 288 10.08 6.32 -33.62
CA SER A 288 11.14 6.73 -34.56
C SER A 288 10.75 7.86 -35.53
N ASN A 289 9.52 8.39 -35.45
CA ASN A 289 8.98 9.44 -36.32
C ASN A 289 8.69 10.77 -35.60
N ILE A 290 9.00 10.90 -34.30
CA ILE A 290 8.79 12.14 -33.53
C ILE A 290 10.08 12.98 -33.58
N PRO A 291 10.00 14.33 -33.74
CA PRO A 291 11.17 15.20 -33.65
C PRO A 291 11.93 14.98 -32.34
N SER A 292 13.26 14.88 -32.42
CA SER A 292 14.14 14.70 -31.26
C SER A 292 13.78 15.67 -30.14
N GLY A 293 13.44 15.13 -28.97
CA GLY A 293 13.22 15.93 -27.75
C GLY A 293 11.80 16.45 -27.52
N VAL A 294 10.78 16.06 -28.28
CA VAL A 294 9.36 16.29 -27.94
C VAL A 294 8.84 15.16 -27.06
N MET A 295 8.06 15.51 -26.03
CA MET A 295 7.45 14.54 -25.14
C MET A 295 6.27 13.82 -25.83
N SER A 296 6.23 12.51 -25.68
CA SER A 296 5.18 11.64 -26.22
C SER A 296 4.55 10.86 -25.09
N LEU A 297 3.25 10.57 -25.22
CA LEU A 297 2.54 9.72 -24.28
C LEU A 297 2.56 8.29 -24.79
N GLY A 298 2.84 7.34 -23.91
CA GLY A 298 2.75 5.93 -24.22
C GLY A 298 2.34 5.11 -23.03
N LYS A 299 2.28 3.80 -23.28
CA LYS A 299 1.87 2.81 -22.30
C LYS A 299 2.96 1.77 -22.15
N ILE A 300 3.33 1.51 -20.91
CA ILE A 300 4.30 0.46 -20.58
C ILE A 300 3.67 -0.46 -19.53
N PRO A 301 3.87 -1.78 -19.61
CA PRO A 301 3.29 -2.68 -18.64
C PRO A 301 3.93 -2.47 -17.26
N PHE A 302 3.16 -2.73 -16.20
CA PHE A 302 3.71 -2.69 -14.83
C PHE A 302 4.90 -3.64 -14.66
N ILE A 303 4.87 -4.78 -15.36
CA ILE A 303 5.91 -5.80 -15.41
C ILE A 303 6.05 -6.23 -16.87
N ARG A 304 7.27 -6.20 -17.45
CA ARG A 304 7.52 -6.66 -18.83
C ARG A 304 7.52 -8.20 -18.93
N GLU A 305 7.35 -8.75 -20.14
CA GLU A 305 7.12 -10.20 -20.38
C GLU A 305 8.12 -11.16 -19.71
N GLU A 306 9.38 -10.74 -19.53
CA GLU A 306 10.44 -11.52 -18.88
C GLU A 306 10.69 -11.16 -17.39
N GLY A 307 9.97 -10.16 -16.88
CA GLY A 307 10.14 -9.60 -15.55
C GLY A 307 9.22 -10.24 -14.52
N GLU A 308 9.61 -10.14 -13.25
CA GLU A 308 8.78 -10.58 -12.11
C GLU A 308 8.35 -9.45 -11.20
N GLN A 309 9.11 -8.36 -11.17
CA GLN A 309 8.80 -7.16 -10.40
C GLN A 309 9.38 -5.93 -11.13
N SER A 310 8.81 -4.78 -10.81
CA SER A 310 9.42 -3.49 -11.09
C SER A 310 9.56 -2.72 -9.78
N LEU A 311 10.69 -2.03 -9.61
CA LEU A 311 10.89 -1.06 -8.54
C LEU A 311 10.99 0.32 -9.18
N ILE A 312 10.35 1.29 -8.53
CA ILE A 312 10.25 2.65 -9.03
C ILE A 312 10.97 3.57 -8.05
N TYR A 313 12.09 4.11 -8.51
CA TYR A 313 12.78 5.20 -7.82
C TYR A 313 12.38 6.50 -8.48
N GLY A 314 12.34 7.59 -7.73
CA GLY A 314 11.80 8.79 -8.35
C GLY A 314 11.57 9.97 -7.45
N ASN A 315 10.84 10.93 -8.01
CA ASN A 315 10.52 12.18 -7.36
C ASN A 315 9.06 12.58 -7.60
N VAL A 316 8.50 13.23 -6.59
CA VAL A 316 7.18 13.88 -6.63
C VAL A 316 7.27 15.30 -6.12
N VAL A 317 6.32 16.14 -6.53
CA VAL A 317 6.12 17.48 -5.99
C VAL A 317 4.96 17.43 -4.98
N PHE A 318 5.19 17.86 -3.75
CA PHE A 318 4.18 17.84 -2.69
C PHE A 318 4.18 19.14 -1.87
N PHE A 319 3.13 19.37 -1.10
CA PHE A 319 3.01 20.50 -0.18
C PHE A 319 2.70 19.97 1.23
N ASP A 320 3.40 20.47 2.25
CA ASP A 320 3.11 20.09 3.64
C ASP A 320 1.70 20.54 4.03
N LEU A 321 0.96 19.68 4.74
CA LEU A 321 -0.23 20.15 5.43
C LEU A 321 0.23 21.07 6.58
N PRO A 322 -0.44 22.21 6.82
CA PRO A 322 -0.12 23.05 7.97
C PRO A 322 -0.28 22.22 9.25
N GLU A 323 0.74 22.23 10.11
CA GLU A 323 0.66 21.62 11.44
C GLU A 323 -0.49 22.28 12.22
N GLU A 324 -1.36 21.49 12.87
CA GLU A 324 -2.54 21.97 13.60
C GLU A 324 -2.21 22.88 14.83
N ASP A 325 -0.94 23.19 15.07
CA ASP A 325 -0.46 23.84 16.31
C ASP A 325 0.09 25.27 16.16
N ASP A 326 -0.10 25.95 15.02
CA ASP A 326 0.14 27.40 14.97
C ASP A 326 -1.11 28.19 15.40
N PRO A 327 -1.06 28.94 16.52
CA PRO A 327 -2.20 29.70 16.99
C PRO A 327 -2.52 30.82 16.00
N ILE A 328 -3.68 30.71 15.35
CA ILE A 328 -4.23 31.77 14.50
C ILE A 328 -4.36 33.05 15.33
N PRO A 329 -3.64 34.13 15.01
CA PRO A 329 -3.89 35.43 15.61
C PRO A 329 -5.05 36.08 14.87
N GLY A 330 -6.22 36.14 15.50
CA GLY A 330 -7.32 36.95 14.97
C GLY A 330 -8.71 36.48 15.36
N ASP A 331 -8.98 36.43 16.65
CA ASP A 331 -10.35 36.41 17.17
C ASP A 331 -11.02 37.76 16.88
N LYS A 332 -12.16 37.72 16.17
CA LYS A 332 -13.29 38.60 16.41
C LYS A 332 -14.59 37.82 16.20
N ASP A 333 -15.13 37.38 17.33
CA ASP A 333 -16.55 37.22 17.62
C ASP A 333 -17.48 38.07 16.74
N ASP A 334 -18.53 37.43 16.19
CA ASP A 334 -19.86 38.03 16.13
C ASP A 334 -20.95 36.93 16.25
N ASP A 335 -21.94 37.28 17.07
CA ASP A 335 -22.88 36.43 17.79
C ASP A 335 -24.19 36.17 16.98
N LYS A 336 -24.60 34.89 16.88
CA LYS A 336 -26.00 34.33 16.82
C LYS A 336 -26.91 34.51 15.58
N PRO A 337 -28.05 33.76 15.45
CA PRO A 337 -28.52 32.57 16.21
C PRO A 337 -29.10 31.39 15.36
N LYS A 338 -29.41 30.29 16.07
CA LYS A 338 -30.16 29.07 15.67
C LYS A 338 -31.57 29.33 15.13
N GLY A 339 -32.02 28.49 14.20
CA GLY A 339 -33.43 28.27 13.84
C GLY A 339 -33.66 26.81 13.39
N ASP A 340 -34.71 26.20 13.92
CA ASP A 340 -35.14 24.80 13.72
C ASP A 340 -36.13 24.63 12.54
N ASP A 341 -36.02 23.47 11.86
CA ASP A 341 -37.07 22.59 11.28
C ASP A 341 -37.79 22.96 9.93
N PRO A 342 -38.56 22.03 9.28
CA PRO A 342 -38.12 20.97 8.35
C PRO A 342 -38.85 20.98 6.97
N ASP A 343 -38.73 19.87 6.24
CA ASP A 343 -39.49 19.40 5.05
C ASP A 343 -39.05 19.86 3.64
N SER A 344 -38.55 18.91 2.84
CA SER A 344 -39.32 18.41 1.68
C SER A 344 -38.65 17.19 1.06
N ALA A 345 -39.31 16.04 1.20
CA ALA A 345 -39.09 14.85 0.40
C ALA A 345 -39.69 15.03 -1.01
N SER A 346 -38.98 14.58 -2.04
CA SER A 346 -39.62 14.22 -3.31
C SER A 346 -39.01 12.94 -3.86
N VAL A 347 -39.80 11.88 -3.69
CA VAL A 347 -39.67 10.53 -4.20
C VAL A 347 -39.97 10.53 -5.70
N VAL A 348 -39.14 9.89 -6.52
CA VAL A 348 -39.55 9.40 -7.83
C VAL A 348 -39.30 7.90 -7.89
N ARG A 349 -40.39 7.14 -7.76
CA ARG A 349 -40.51 5.73 -8.15
C ARG A 349 -41.09 5.68 -9.56
N ILE A 350 -40.44 4.97 -10.48
CA ILE A 350 -41.12 4.37 -11.63
C ILE A 350 -40.68 2.90 -11.70
N THR A 351 -41.68 2.02 -11.72
CA THR A 351 -41.56 0.56 -11.72
C THR A 351 -42.00 -0.04 -13.07
N TRP A 352 -41.21 -1.02 -13.54
CA TRP A 352 -41.55 -2.32 -14.14
C TRP A 352 -42.41 -2.46 -15.42
N SER A 353 -41.84 -3.18 -16.42
CA SER A 353 -42.31 -4.47 -17.00
C SER A 353 -41.73 -4.63 -18.44
N ALA A 354 -40.91 -5.60 -18.83
CA ALA A 354 -41.01 -7.08 -18.90
C ALA A 354 -41.34 -7.60 -20.32
N VAL A 355 -40.43 -8.38 -20.95
CA VAL A 355 -40.67 -9.50 -21.92
C VAL A 355 -39.38 -10.36 -21.94
N VAL A 356 -39.28 -11.49 -21.23
CA VAL A 356 -39.54 -12.92 -21.59
C VAL A 356 -38.62 -13.55 -22.66
N ALA A 357 -37.60 -14.26 -22.16
CA ALA A 357 -37.18 -15.66 -22.38
C ALA A 357 -37.19 -16.38 -23.76
N VAL A 358 -36.15 -17.21 -23.95
CA VAL A 358 -36.12 -18.70 -24.16
C VAL A 358 -35.17 -19.11 -25.32
N MET A 359 -34.09 -19.86 -25.04
CA MET A 359 -33.89 -21.27 -25.48
C MET A 359 -32.46 -21.81 -25.30
N VAL A 360 -32.46 -23.08 -24.89
CA VAL A 360 -31.34 -23.97 -24.58
C VAL A 360 -30.98 -24.82 -25.83
N LEU A 361 -29.69 -25.18 -25.93
CA LEU A 361 -28.98 -26.14 -26.81
C LEU A 361 -29.76 -27.39 -27.30
N PRO A 362 -29.33 -28.04 -28.42
CA PRO A 362 -28.45 -29.24 -28.29
C PRO A 362 -27.43 -29.52 -29.43
N LEU A 363 -26.56 -30.49 -29.12
CA LEU A 363 -25.37 -31.04 -29.79
C LEU A 363 -25.63 -31.96 -31.03
N VAL A 364 -24.62 -32.02 -31.92
CA VAL A 364 -24.07 -33.15 -32.74
C VAL A 364 -24.75 -33.58 -34.06
N ALA A 365 -24.01 -33.45 -35.18
CA ALA A 365 -23.48 -34.57 -35.98
C ALA A 365 -22.51 -34.10 -37.11
N VAL A 366 -21.45 -34.89 -37.27
CA VAL A 366 -20.26 -34.79 -38.14
C VAL A 366 -20.55 -35.15 -39.60
N LEU A 367 -19.79 -34.63 -40.58
CA LEU A 367 -19.25 -35.38 -41.75
C LEU A 367 -18.14 -34.58 -42.52
N ILE A 368 -16.90 -35.04 -42.33
CA ILE A 368 -15.77 -35.26 -43.27
C ILE A 368 -15.24 -34.13 -44.18
N THR A 369 -14.01 -33.69 -43.87
CA THR A 369 -12.90 -33.55 -44.84
C THR A 369 -11.63 -34.17 -44.25
N PRO A 370 -10.79 -34.88 -45.03
CA PRO A 370 -9.54 -35.44 -44.53
C PRO A 370 -8.46 -34.35 -44.58
N MET A 371 -7.59 -34.25 -43.57
CA MET A 371 -6.16 -33.94 -43.74
C MET A 371 -5.41 -33.90 -42.40
N ALA A 372 -4.24 -34.51 -42.44
CA ALA A 372 -3.09 -34.41 -41.54
C ALA A 372 -3.22 -34.98 -40.10
N VAL A 373 -2.47 -36.06 -39.87
CA VAL A 373 -2.06 -36.54 -38.54
C VAL A 373 -1.40 -35.39 -37.79
N PRO A 374 -1.88 -34.99 -36.59
CA PRO A 374 -1.15 -34.05 -35.75
C PRO A 374 0.05 -34.78 -35.16
N LYS A 375 1.25 -34.45 -35.65
CA LYS A 375 2.45 -34.54 -34.82
C LYS A 375 2.38 -33.37 -33.84
N GLU A 376 2.73 -33.65 -32.59
CA GLU A 376 2.83 -32.71 -31.46
C GLU A 376 1.59 -32.60 -30.57
N TYR A 377 1.41 -33.62 -29.73
CA TYR A 377 0.86 -33.42 -28.39
C TYR A 377 1.89 -32.65 -27.56
N ASN A 378 1.73 -31.33 -27.47
CA ASN A 378 2.33 -30.53 -26.40
C ASN A 378 1.35 -29.39 -26.09
N VAL A 379 0.37 -29.69 -25.24
CA VAL A 379 -0.45 -28.66 -24.61
C VAL A 379 0.47 -27.87 -23.68
N ILE A 380 0.86 -26.68 -24.10
CA ILE A 380 1.44 -25.67 -23.21
C ILE A 380 0.28 -25.17 -22.34
N GLY A 381 0.31 -25.51 -21.05
CA GLY A 381 -0.61 -24.95 -20.05
C GLY A 381 -1.43 -25.95 -19.23
N GLY A 382 -1.62 -27.21 -19.65
CA GLY A 382 -2.46 -28.19 -18.95
C GLY A 382 -1.90 -29.61 -18.93
N LEU A 383 -2.49 -30.50 -18.12
CA LEU A 383 -2.27 -31.95 -18.28
C LEU A 383 -2.86 -32.38 -19.65
N PRO A 384 -2.18 -33.27 -20.40
CA PRO A 384 -2.68 -33.70 -21.70
C PRO A 384 -4.12 -34.23 -21.60
N GLY A 385 -5.04 -33.58 -22.32
CA GLY A 385 -6.46 -33.96 -22.36
C GLY A 385 -7.38 -33.30 -21.31
N LEU A 386 -6.87 -32.44 -20.40
CA LEU A 386 -7.65 -31.89 -19.28
C LEU A 386 -7.83 -30.35 -19.31
N GLY A 387 -7.36 -29.66 -20.36
CA GLY A 387 -7.49 -28.20 -20.51
C GLY A 387 -6.45 -27.40 -19.70
N PRO A 388 -6.33 -26.08 -19.96
CA PRO A 388 -5.27 -25.23 -19.40
C PRO A 388 -5.42 -24.94 -17.89
N ASP A 389 -6.63 -25.02 -17.33
CA ASP A 389 -6.89 -24.60 -15.94
C ASP A 389 -6.92 -25.76 -14.93
N ILE A 390 -6.66 -27.00 -15.35
CA ILE A 390 -6.79 -28.18 -14.48
C ILE A 390 -5.96 -28.10 -13.20
N MET A 391 -4.80 -27.43 -13.26
CA MET A 391 -3.92 -27.26 -12.10
C MET A 391 -4.49 -26.28 -11.06
N LEU A 392 -5.27 -25.30 -11.52
CA LEU A 392 -5.99 -24.36 -10.66
C LEU A 392 -7.23 -25.02 -10.05
N GLU A 393 -7.95 -25.83 -10.83
CA GLU A 393 -9.06 -26.64 -10.32
C GLU A 393 -8.56 -27.66 -9.28
N LEU A 394 -7.39 -28.26 -9.47
CA LEU A 394 -6.76 -29.08 -8.43
C LEU A 394 -6.35 -28.28 -7.20
N LEU A 395 -5.89 -27.03 -7.38
CA LEU A 395 -5.53 -26.16 -6.26
C LEU A 395 -6.76 -25.81 -5.40
N LEU A 396 -7.93 -25.61 -6.04
CA LEU A 396 -9.22 -25.36 -5.38
C LEU A 396 -9.68 -26.51 -4.48
N GLU A 397 -9.28 -27.74 -4.79
CA GLU A 397 -9.67 -28.91 -4.00
C GLU A 397 -8.88 -29.04 -2.68
N PHE A 398 -7.77 -28.30 -2.51
CA PHE A 398 -7.06 -28.29 -1.24
C PHE A 398 -7.87 -27.55 -0.18
N ARG A 399 -7.84 -28.10 1.05
CA ARG A 399 -8.53 -27.51 2.20
C ARG A 399 -7.59 -26.87 3.21
N LEU A 400 -6.33 -27.30 3.20
CA LEU A 400 -5.28 -26.87 4.13
C LEU A 400 -4.19 -26.14 3.38
N ILE A 401 -3.73 -25.04 3.98
CA ILE A 401 -2.59 -24.26 3.52
C ILE A 401 -1.39 -25.19 3.25
N PRO A 402 -0.85 -25.99 4.19
CA PRO A 402 0.30 -26.87 3.94
C PRO A 402 0.21 -27.79 2.71
N ASN A 403 -1.00 -28.22 2.32
CA ASN A 403 -1.18 -29.11 1.18
C ASN A 403 -1.16 -28.34 -0.14
N ALA A 404 -1.88 -27.21 -0.21
CA ALA A 404 -1.83 -26.31 -1.36
C ALA A 404 -0.39 -25.87 -1.64
N VAL A 405 0.34 -25.62 -0.57
CA VAL A 405 1.75 -25.24 -0.55
C VAL A 405 2.63 -26.32 -1.15
N GLN A 406 2.48 -27.55 -0.66
CA GLN A 406 3.24 -28.67 -1.17
C GLN A 406 3.00 -28.84 -2.67
N PHE A 407 1.75 -28.67 -3.11
CA PHE A 407 1.35 -28.72 -4.51
C PHE A 407 1.97 -27.60 -5.37
N LEU A 408 1.89 -26.35 -4.91
CA LEU A 408 2.51 -25.19 -5.57
C LEU A 408 4.03 -25.34 -5.68
N CYS A 409 4.66 -26.03 -4.73
CA CYS A 409 6.10 -26.27 -4.72
C CYS A 409 6.56 -27.53 -5.48
N VAL A 410 5.65 -28.31 -6.10
CA VAL A 410 6.05 -29.53 -6.85
C VAL A 410 6.95 -29.20 -8.04
N CYS A 411 6.60 -28.16 -8.81
CA CYS A 411 7.38 -27.73 -9.97
C CYS A 411 7.07 -26.30 -10.37
N THR A 412 7.87 -25.74 -11.28
CA THR A 412 7.68 -24.38 -11.81
C THR A 412 6.29 -24.14 -12.41
N LYS A 413 5.64 -25.18 -12.98
CA LYS A 413 4.29 -25.05 -13.55
C LYS A 413 3.21 -24.83 -12.49
N THR A 414 3.25 -25.60 -11.39
CA THR A 414 2.28 -25.42 -10.29
C THR A 414 2.60 -24.17 -9.47
N HIS A 415 3.87 -23.77 -9.36
CA HIS A 415 4.27 -22.51 -8.72
C HIS A 415 3.68 -21.27 -9.43
N ARG A 416 3.57 -21.30 -10.76
CA ARG A 416 2.96 -20.19 -11.54
C ARG A 416 1.49 -19.94 -11.20
N LEU A 417 0.78 -20.89 -10.59
CA LEU A 417 -0.61 -20.70 -10.16
C LEU A 417 -0.74 -19.58 -9.12
N ILE A 418 0.32 -19.26 -8.36
CA ILE A 418 0.33 -18.15 -7.40
C ILE A 418 0.06 -16.80 -8.09
N LYS A 419 0.42 -16.67 -9.37
CA LYS A 419 0.21 -15.44 -10.17
C LYS A 419 -1.16 -15.40 -10.85
N HIS A 420 -1.99 -16.44 -10.70
CA HIS A 420 -3.30 -16.51 -11.33
C HIS A 420 -4.31 -15.63 -10.57
N ASN A 421 -5.16 -14.87 -11.27
CA ASN A 421 -6.13 -13.95 -10.62
C ASN A 421 -7.08 -14.64 -9.62
N ARG A 422 -7.49 -15.88 -9.90
CA ARG A 422 -8.29 -16.73 -8.99
C ARG A 422 -7.52 -17.21 -7.76
N PHE A 423 -6.19 -17.14 -7.74
CA PHE A 423 -5.36 -17.67 -6.64
C PHE A 423 -5.73 -17.08 -5.28
N ILE A 424 -5.95 -15.77 -5.21
CA ILE A 424 -6.33 -15.08 -3.96
C ILE A 424 -7.63 -15.68 -3.40
N ARG A 425 -8.65 -15.85 -4.26
CA ARG A 425 -9.92 -16.48 -3.87
C ARG A 425 -9.75 -17.92 -3.42
N ILE A 426 -8.75 -18.64 -3.94
CA ILE A 426 -8.43 -20.01 -3.51
C ILE A 426 -7.78 -19.98 -2.13
N VAL A 427 -6.79 -19.11 -1.91
CA VAL A 427 -6.09 -19.00 -0.63
C VAL A 427 -7.03 -18.57 0.50
N GLU A 428 -7.98 -17.68 0.24
CA GLU A 428 -9.03 -17.28 1.22
C GLU A 428 -9.92 -18.45 1.67
N GLN A 429 -10.02 -19.50 0.85
CA GLN A 429 -10.78 -20.71 1.17
C GLN A 429 -9.97 -21.73 1.97
N LEU A 430 -8.64 -21.65 1.94
CA LEU A 430 -7.76 -22.55 2.67
C LEU A 430 -7.77 -22.26 4.17
N ASN A 431 -7.52 -23.30 4.95
CA ASN A 431 -7.44 -23.25 6.40
C ASN A 431 -6.01 -23.53 6.87
N TYR A 432 -5.64 -22.91 7.98
CA TYR A 432 -4.45 -23.29 8.72
C TYR A 432 -4.72 -24.56 9.54
N PRO A 433 -3.71 -25.42 9.72
CA PRO A 433 -3.84 -26.58 10.59
C PRO A 433 -4.13 -26.13 12.02
N VAL A 434 -5.07 -26.81 12.67
CA VAL A 434 -5.46 -26.52 14.05
C VAL A 434 -4.79 -27.51 14.98
N ASP A 435 -3.86 -27.01 15.78
CA ASP A 435 -3.23 -27.76 16.86
C ASP A 435 -3.56 -27.16 18.22
N ILE A 436 -3.66 -28.01 19.23
CA ILE A 436 -4.19 -27.67 20.55
C ILE A 436 -3.20 -28.08 21.63
N ILE A 437 -2.96 -27.16 22.57
CA ILE A 437 -2.16 -27.43 23.77
C ILE A 437 -3.08 -28.07 24.81
N ASN A 438 -3.02 -29.39 24.92
CA ASN A 438 -3.80 -30.14 25.90
C ASN A 438 -2.93 -30.50 27.11
N LYS A 439 -3.17 -29.85 28.25
CA LYS A 439 -2.50 -30.14 29.53
C LYS A 439 -3.16 -31.26 30.33
N GLU A 440 -4.34 -31.71 29.91
CA GLU A 440 -5.18 -32.66 30.65
C GLU A 440 -5.76 -33.74 29.72
N PRO A 441 -4.93 -34.60 29.12
CA PRO A 441 -5.37 -35.62 28.14
C PRO A 441 -6.36 -36.65 28.72
N ASP A 442 -6.39 -36.84 30.03
CA ASP A 442 -7.36 -37.72 30.70
C ASP A 442 -8.77 -37.10 30.81
N CYS A 443 -8.86 -35.78 30.66
CA CYS A 443 -10.09 -34.99 30.83
C CYS A 443 -10.58 -34.39 29.50
N VAL A 444 -9.66 -34.12 28.57
CA VAL A 444 -9.94 -33.44 27.30
C VAL A 444 -9.63 -34.39 26.15
N GLU A 445 -10.66 -34.72 25.37
CA GLU A 445 -10.55 -35.46 24.13
C GLU A 445 -10.42 -34.52 22.94
N LEU A 446 -9.49 -34.82 22.03
CA LEU A 446 -9.36 -34.12 20.76
C LEU A 446 -9.75 -35.08 19.64
N ILE A 447 -10.64 -34.63 18.76
CA ILE A 447 -11.09 -35.38 17.59
C ILE A 447 -10.81 -34.54 16.35
N ASP A 448 -10.00 -35.07 15.43
CA ASP A 448 -9.81 -34.49 14.12
C ASP A 448 -11.01 -34.82 13.21
N ILE A 449 -11.56 -33.79 12.57
CA ILE A 449 -12.69 -33.90 11.64
C ILE A 449 -12.21 -33.43 10.27
N ASP A 450 -12.18 -34.35 9.32
CA ASP A 450 -11.81 -34.12 7.91
C ASP A 450 -10.44 -33.43 7.71
N GLY A 451 -9.56 -33.49 8.70
CA GLY A 451 -8.21 -32.89 8.70
C GLY A 451 -8.17 -31.36 8.82
N VAL A 452 -9.32 -30.68 8.87
CA VAL A 452 -9.41 -29.21 8.96
C VAL A 452 -10.02 -28.80 10.29
N GLN A 453 -11.15 -29.40 10.63
CA GLN A 453 -11.89 -29.10 11.84
C GLN A 453 -11.32 -29.91 13.00
N LYS A 454 -11.36 -29.35 14.19
CA LYS A 454 -10.93 -30.03 15.41
C LYS A 454 -12.01 -29.88 16.46
N LYS A 455 -12.50 -31.00 16.99
CA LYS A 455 -13.47 -31.01 18.07
C LYS A 455 -12.78 -31.32 19.39
N ILE A 456 -13.08 -30.50 20.39
CA ILE A 456 -12.61 -30.63 21.77
C ILE A 456 -13.80 -31.10 22.59
N ASN A 457 -13.73 -32.28 23.21
CA ASN A 457 -14.76 -32.77 24.14
C ASN A 457 -14.20 -32.84 25.55
N LEU A 458 -15.01 -32.42 26.52
CA LEU A 458 -14.71 -32.61 27.94
C LEU A 458 -15.30 -33.93 28.43
N LYS A 459 -14.47 -34.78 29.05
CA LYS A 459 -14.89 -36.05 29.68
C LYS A 459 -15.31 -35.87 31.13
N LYS A 460 -14.86 -34.80 31.78
CA LYS A 460 -15.07 -34.53 33.21
C LYS A 460 -15.41 -33.06 33.41
N TYR A 461 -16.04 -32.78 34.55
CA TYR A 461 -16.25 -31.42 35.03
C TYR A 461 -14.93 -30.84 35.56
N GLY A 462 -14.66 -29.57 35.25
CA GLY A 462 -13.46 -28.85 35.65
C GLY A 462 -13.44 -27.45 35.02
N TYR A 463 -12.33 -26.73 35.12
CA TYR A 463 -12.14 -25.45 34.42
C TYR A 463 -11.09 -25.63 33.32
N TYR A 464 -11.55 -25.75 32.07
CA TYR A 464 -10.66 -26.07 30.96
C TYR A 464 -10.53 -24.88 30.04
N THR A 465 -9.51 -24.04 30.28
CA THR A 465 -9.09 -23.02 29.32
C THR A 465 -7.97 -23.58 28.45
N ILE A 466 -8.27 -23.75 27.17
CA ILE A 466 -7.44 -24.49 26.23
C ILE A 466 -6.96 -23.53 25.14
N SER A 467 -5.65 -23.49 24.94
CA SER A 467 -5.01 -22.67 23.91
C SER A 467 -4.79 -23.46 22.62
N LEU A 468 -4.96 -22.79 21.48
CA LEU A 468 -4.36 -23.24 20.24
C LEU A 468 -2.84 -23.10 20.31
N VAL A 469 -2.13 -23.90 19.52
CA VAL A 469 -0.67 -23.83 19.36
C VAL A 469 -0.27 -22.63 18.51
N GLN A 470 -1.09 -22.25 17.53
CA GLN A 470 -0.79 -21.15 16.59
C GLN A 470 -0.58 -19.83 17.34
N VAL A 471 0.65 -19.31 17.26
CA VAL A 471 1.02 -17.98 17.73
C VAL A 471 0.57 -16.95 16.70
N LEU A 472 -0.14 -15.94 17.18
CA LEU A 472 -0.63 -14.82 16.39
C LEU A 472 0.34 -13.66 16.60
N ASP A 473 1.25 -13.46 15.64
CA ASP A 473 2.29 -12.43 15.73
C ASP A 473 2.24 -11.40 14.61
N ASN A 474 1.72 -11.75 13.43
CA ASN A 474 1.54 -10.83 12.31
C ASN A 474 0.27 -11.17 11.51
N GLY A 475 -0.31 -10.15 10.86
CA GLY A 475 -1.50 -10.26 10.03
C GLY A 475 -2.82 -10.23 10.80
N ILE A 476 -3.89 -10.51 10.08
CA ILE A 476 -5.25 -10.58 10.60
C ILE A 476 -5.65 -12.04 10.69
N TRP A 477 -6.03 -12.50 11.86
CA TRP A 477 -6.37 -13.90 12.12
C TRP A 477 -7.83 -14.04 12.48
N SER A 478 -8.48 -15.04 11.90
CA SER A 478 -9.88 -15.37 12.17
C SER A 478 -9.99 -16.80 12.66
N LEU A 479 -10.60 -16.98 13.82
CA LEU A 479 -10.96 -18.28 14.38
C LEU A 479 -12.48 -18.39 14.43
N GLU A 480 -13.04 -19.43 13.80
CA GLU A 480 -14.45 -19.78 13.92
C GLU A 480 -14.65 -21.02 14.78
N VAL A 481 -15.58 -20.95 15.73
CA VAL A 481 -15.93 -22.07 16.60
C VAL A 481 -17.44 -22.21 16.77
N MET A 482 -17.85 -23.40 17.16
CA MET A 482 -19.22 -23.68 17.59
C MET A 482 -19.21 -24.51 18.87
N PHE A 483 -19.89 -24.01 19.89
CA PHE A 483 -20.04 -24.67 21.19
C PHE A 483 -21.29 -25.55 21.23
N GLN A 484 -21.24 -26.66 21.97
CA GLN A 484 -22.38 -27.55 22.21
C GLN A 484 -22.34 -28.11 23.63
N ASN A 485 -23.52 -28.30 24.23
CA ASN A 485 -23.72 -28.86 25.57
C ASN A 485 -22.92 -28.11 26.66
N THR A 486 -22.77 -26.79 26.52
CA THR A 486 -21.97 -26.00 27.47
C THR A 486 -22.75 -25.55 28.69
N TYR A 487 -24.08 -25.74 28.67
CA TYR A 487 -25.01 -25.18 29.65
C TYR A 487 -24.84 -23.66 29.82
N GLY A 488 -24.37 -23.00 28.74
CA GLY A 488 -24.03 -21.59 28.67
C GLY A 488 -22.90 -21.15 29.60
N ILE A 489 -21.94 -22.04 29.84
CA ILE A 489 -20.63 -21.72 30.41
C ILE A 489 -19.56 -22.09 29.40
N ALA A 490 -19.30 -21.13 28.52
CA ALA A 490 -18.24 -21.20 27.53
C ALA A 490 -17.69 -19.80 27.21
N ALA A 491 -16.43 -19.76 26.79
CA ALA A 491 -15.74 -18.55 26.38
C ALA A 491 -14.78 -18.77 25.20
N ILE A 492 -14.54 -17.71 24.44
CA ILE A 492 -13.56 -17.64 23.35
C ILE A 492 -12.75 -16.35 23.51
N GLY A 493 -11.45 -16.37 23.23
CA GLY A 493 -10.63 -15.18 23.43
C GLY A 493 -9.17 -15.37 23.06
N ILE A 494 -8.31 -14.66 23.78
CA ILE A 494 -6.85 -14.70 23.57
C ILE A 494 -6.09 -14.83 24.90
N VAL A 495 -4.90 -15.41 24.82
CA VAL A 495 -3.90 -15.47 25.90
C VAL A 495 -2.56 -14.90 25.39
N ARG A 496 -1.78 -14.26 26.27
CA ARG A 496 -0.38 -13.91 25.96
C ARG A 496 0.40 -15.17 25.58
N ASP A 497 1.18 -15.11 24.50
CA ASP A 497 2.00 -16.25 24.07
C ASP A 497 3.00 -16.67 25.15
N SER A 498 3.53 -15.70 25.91
CA SER A 498 4.46 -15.91 27.01
C SER A 498 3.85 -16.61 28.23
N TYR A 499 2.53 -16.84 28.27
CA TYR A 499 1.84 -17.44 29.41
C TYR A 499 1.46 -18.89 29.14
N ASP A 500 2.00 -19.81 29.93
CA ASP A 500 1.60 -21.22 29.89
C ASP A 500 0.38 -21.43 30.78
N ILE A 501 -0.77 -21.74 30.16
CA ILE A 501 -2.02 -21.98 30.89
C ILE A 501 -1.88 -23.32 31.64
N PRO A 502 -1.99 -23.35 32.98
CA PRO A 502 -1.90 -24.60 33.72
C PRO A 502 -3.20 -25.42 33.60
N ALA A 503 -3.13 -26.69 34.01
CA ALA A 503 -4.32 -27.54 34.15
C ALA A 503 -5.34 -26.92 35.12
N ASN A 504 -6.63 -27.15 34.85
CA ASN A 504 -7.76 -26.65 35.65
C ASN A 504 -7.79 -25.11 35.82
N ALA A 505 -7.32 -24.37 34.81
CA ALA A 505 -7.28 -22.91 34.81
C ALA A 505 -8.59 -22.31 34.29
N ASN A 506 -9.12 -21.35 35.05
CA ASN A 506 -10.28 -20.55 34.68
C ASN A 506 -9.85 -19.16 34.20
N TYR A 507 -10.31 -18.75 33.03
CA TYR A 507 -9.86 -17.52 32.37
C TYR A 507 -10.17 -16.22 33.14
N TRP A 508 -11.19 -16.21 33.99
CA TRP A 508 -11.57 -15.02 34.77
C TRP A 508 -10.95 -14.98 36.17
N ASP A 509 -10.34 -16.07 36.63
CA ASP A 509 -9.77 -16.17 37.97
C ASP A 509 -8.31 -15.70 37.99
N ASN A 510 -7.86 -15.13 39.11
CA ASN A 510 -6.45 -14.81 39.31
C ASN A 510 -5.64 -16.11 39.49
N PRO A 511 -4.42 -16.20 38.94
CA PRO A 511 -3.70 -15.15 38.20
C PRO A 511 -3.98 -15.14 36.68
N HIS A 512 -4.80 -16.06 36.17
CA HIS A 512 -4.96 -16.29 34.74
C HIS A 512 -5.57 -15.09 34.00
N THR A 513 -6.50 -14.37 34.65
CA THR A 513 -7.18 -13.21 34.07
C THR A 513 -6.27 -12.01 33.75
N ASP A 514 -5.05 -11.97 34.29
CA ASP A 514 -4.03 -10.97 33.93
C ASP A 514 -3.38 -11.25 32.56
N HIS A 515 -3.53 -12.49 32.08
CA HIS A 515 -2.94 -12.97 30.83
C HIS A 515 -3.97 -13.38 29.78
N ILE A 516 -5.25 -13.48 30.17
CA ILE A 516 -6.34 -13.98 29.32
C ILE A 516 -7.49 -12.98 29.31
N ALA A 517 -7.94 -12.63 28.11
CA ALA A 517 -9.18 -11.90 27.89
C ALA A 517 -10.12 -12.75 27.04
N ALA A 518 -11.40 -12.75 27.40
CA ALA A 518 -12.36 -13.62 26.76
C ALA A 518 -13.74 -13.00 26.63
N PHE A 519 -14.39 -13.35 25.53
CA PHE A 519 -15.82 -13.21 25.32
C PHE A 519 -16.53 -14.45 25.83
N CYS A 520 -17.58 -14.31 26.62
CA CYS A 520 -18.29 -15.44 27.18
C CYS A 520 -19.81 -15.37 26.95
N SER A 521 -20.44 -16.54 26.99
CA SER A 521 -21.90 -16.70 26.85
C SER A 521 -22.69 -15.98 27.96
N GLY A 522 -22.04 -15.63 29.08
CA GLY A 522 -22.55 -14.65 30.02
C GLY A 522 -23.77 -15.08 30.83
N ILE A 523 -24.15 -16.36 30.92
CA ILE A 523 -25.33 -16.79 31.70
C ILE A 523 -25.26 -16.32 33.16
N TYR A 524 -24.05 -16.26 33.76
CA TYR A 524 -23.83 -15.83 35.15
C TYR A 524 -22.99 -14.55 35.30
N GLY A 525 -22.78 -13.76 34.24
CA GLY A 525 -21.88 -12.61 34.31
C GLY A 525 -21.91 -11.64 33.13
N TYR A 526 -20.77 -10.97 32.94
CA TYR A 526 -20.52 -10.01 31.88
C TYR A 526 -20.07 -10.72 30.60
N PRO A 527 -20.45 -10.24 29.40
CA PRO A 527 -20.12 -10.91 28.14
C PRO A 527 -18.63 -10.76 27.73
N VAL A 528 -17.88 -9.84 28.34
CA VAL A 528 -16.44 -9.66 28.10
C VAL A 528 -15.72 -9.58 29.44
N TRP A 529 -14.60 -10.28 29.58
CA TRP A 529 -13.77 -10.29 30.79
C TRP A 529 -12.31 -10.04 30.49
N TYR A 530 -11.67 -9.20 31.31
CA TYR A 530 -10.22 -9.05 31.37
C TYR A 530 -9.77 -8.45 32.71
N LYS A 531 -8.65 -8.92 33.28
CA LYS A 531 -8.11 -8.48 34.60
C LYS A 531 -9.16 -8.48 35.72
N GLY A 532 -9.98 -9.53 35.77
CA GLY A 532 -11.07 -9.68 36.75
C GLY A 532 -12.20 -8.64 36.60
N LYS A 533 -12.23 -7.86 35.51
CA LYS A 533 -13.28 -6.87 35.23
C LYS A 533 -14.16 -7.33 34.09
N GLY A 534 -15.46 -7.31 34.33
CA GLY A 534 -16.48 -7.61 33.33
C GLY A 534 -17.00 -6.35 32.64
N THR A 535 -17.25 -6.43 31.34
CA THR A 535 -17.79 -5.32 30.52
C THR A 535 -19.06 -5.76 29.78
N TYR A 536 -20.11 -4.93 29.85
CA TYR A 536 -21.38 -5.13 29.11
C TYR A 536 -21.33 -4.50 27.72
N GLY A 537 -22.18 -4.99 26.82
CA GLY A 537 -22.46 -4.38 25.51
C GLY A 537 -22.56 -5.39 24.38
N ASN A 538 -21.90 -6.54 24.51
CA ASN A 538 -22.04 -7.66 23.58
C ASN A 538 -23.26 -8.52 23.91
N ASP A 539 -23.83 -9.12 22.87
CA ASP A 539 -24.84 -10.15 23.02
C ASP A 539 -24.24 -11.41 23.67
N ARG A 540 -25.09 -12.12 24.40
CA ARG A 540 -24.76 -13.40 25.02
C ARG A 540 -24.94 -14.51 24.01
N PHE A 541 -23.84 -15.11 23.56
CA PHE A 541 -23.91 -16.24 22.65
C PHE A 541 -24.39 -17.52 23.33
N LYS A 542 -24.92 -18.45 22.53
CA LYS A 542 -25.50 -19.72 22.93
C LYS A 542 -24.86 -20.87 22.15
N ASP A 543 -25.12 -22.08 22.62
CA ASP A 543 -24.74 -23.28 21.90
C ASP A 543 -25.32 -23.28 20.47
N SER A 544 -24.58 -23.90 19.55
CA SER A 544 -24.91 -24.03 18.13
C SER A 544 -24.90 -22.74 17.31
N GLN A 545 -24.49 -21.61 17.89
CA GLN A 545 -24.14 -20.40 17.14
C GLN A 545 -22.69 -20.49 16.64
N ILE A 546 -22.43 -19.88 15.48
CA ILE A 546 -21.07 -19.73 14.98
C ILE A 546 -20.48 -18.47 15.58
N LEU A 547 -19.41 -18.64 16.34
CA LEU A 547 -18.64 -17.53 16.89
C LEU A 547 -17.39 -17.37 16.06
N ARG A 548 -17.11 -16.13 15.69
CA ARG A 548 -15.87 -15.77 15.02
C ARG A 548 -15.16 -14.70 15.82
N VAL A 549 -13.89 -14.91 16.13
CA VAL A 549 -13.03 -13.85 16.66
C VAL A 549 -12.02 -13.46 15.59
N GLU A 550 -11.88 -12.15 15.39
CA GLU A 550 -10.92 -11.56 14.46
C GLU A 550 -9.87 -10.79 15.27
N PHE A 551 -8.63 -11.26 15.21
CA PHE A 551 -7.47 -10.58 15.78
C PHE A 551 -6.75 -9.82 14.66
N ASP A 552 -6.68 -8.49 14.79
CA ASP A 552 -5.92 -7.61 13.90
C ASP A 552 -4.66 -7.16 14.65
N SER A 553 -3.52 -7.73 14.28
CA SER A 553 -2.23 -7.39 14.90
C SER A 553 -1.73 -5.99 14.54
N PHE A 554 -2.17 -5.43 13.40
CA PHE A 554 -1.78 -4.09 12.96
C PHE A 554 -2.47 -3.01 13.80
N LYS A 555 -3.74 -3.23 14.13
CA LYS A 555 -4.51 -2.33 15.01
C LYS A 555 -4.41 -2.70 16.48
N GLY A 556 -3.91 -3.89 16.79
CA GLY A 556 -3.86 -4.43 18.15
C GLY A 556 -5.25 -4.64 18.74
N THR A 557 -6.18 -5.19 17.93
CA THR A 557 -7.59 -5.37 18.32
C THR A 557 -8.07 -6.81 18.21
N LEU A 558 -8.98 -7.22 19.10
CA LEU A 558 -9.72 -8.49 19.00
C LEU A 558 -11.23 -8.21 19.02
N ILE A 559 -11.93 -8.64 17.97
CA ILE A 559 -13.35 -8.37 17.77
C ILE A 559 -14.13 -9.68 17.71
N LEU A 560 -15.28 -9.73 18.37
CA LEU A 560 -16.21 -10.87 18.33
C LEU A 560 -17.29 -10.66 17.27
N PHE A 561 -17.66 -11.73 16.59
CA PHE A 561 -18.85 -11.85 15.76
C PHE A 561 -19.67 -13.06 16.22
N ILE A 562 -20.99 -12.89 16.28
CA ILE A 562 -21.95 -13.94 16.61
C ILE A 562 -22.86 -14.11 15.41
N ASP A 563 -22.88 -15.30 14.80
CA ASP A 563 -23.61 -15.58 13.55
C ASP A 563 -23.36 -14.50 12.47
N ASN A 564 -22.09 -14.13 12.29
CA ASN A 564 -21.59 -13.08 11.40
C ASN A 564 -21.98 -11.63 11.77
N VAL A 565 -22.62 -11.41 12.92
CA VAL A 565 -22.92 -10.06 13.43
C VAL A 565 -21.80 -9.58 14.36
N GLN A 566 -21.10 -8.53 13.94
CA GLN A 566 -20.05 -7.90 14.73
C GLN A 566 -20.60 -7.32 16.04
N GLN A 567 -19.89 -7.59 17.13
CA GLN A 567 -20.25 -7.13 18.46
C GLN A 567 -19.54 -5.82 18.83
N PRO A 568 -20.18 -4.92 19.60
CA PRO A 568 -19.68 -3.56 19.82
C PRO A 568 -18.53 -3.46 20.84
N VAL A 569 -18.43 -4.38 21.80
CA VAL A 569 -17.35 -4.45 22.79
C VAL A 569 -16.22 -5.33 22.24
N TYR A 570 -15.03 -4.77 22.17
CA TYR A 570 -13.84 -5.41 21.61
C TYR A 570 -12.63 -5.15 22.51
N LEU A 571 -11.56 -5.93 22.34
CA LEU A 571 -10.29 -5.66 23.03
C LEU A 571 -9.41 -4.77 22.15
N SER A 572 -8.67 -3.85 22.76
CA SER A 572 -7.72 -2.99 22.06
C SER A 572 -6.41 -2.85 22.84
N GLY A 573 -5.35 -2.40 22.15
CA GLY A 573 -4.05 -2.17 22.78
C GLY A 573 -3.19 -3.44 22.89
N ILE A 574 -3.53 -4.49 22.15
CA ILE A 574 -2.77 -5.73 22.10
C ILE A 574 -1.51 -5.49 21.26
N LYS A 575 -0.34 -5.52 21.87
CA LYS A 575 0.95 -5.24 21.20
C LYS A 575 1.91 -6.40 21.23
N GLU A 576 1.66 -7.39 22.09
CA GLU A 576 2.44 -8.62 22.17
C GLU A 576 1.82 -9.76 21.36
N LYS A 577 2.61 -10.81 21.17
CA LYS A 577 2.15 -12.07 20.59
C LYS A 577 1.11 -12.74 21.49
N VAL A 578 0.05 -13.23 20.88
CA VAL A 578 -1.06 -13.89 21.58
C VAL A 578 -1.43 -15.20 20.88
N ARG A 579 -2.24 -16.03 21.53
CA ARG A 579 -2.83 -17.25 20.96
C ARG A 579 -4.33 -17.26 21.22
N PHE A 580 -5.11 -17.84 20.33
CA PHE A 580 -6.53 -18.03 20.60
C PHE A 580 -6.76 -19.07 21.70
N ILE A 581 -7.79 -18.84 22.50
CA ILE A 581 -8.26 -19.77 23.52
C ILE A 581 -9.75 -20.07 23.35
N VAL A 582 -10.14 -21.24 23.85
CA VAL A 582 -11.53 -21.58 24.17
C VAL A 582 -11.60 -22.07 25.61
N SER A 583 -12.72 -21.84 26.28
CA SER A 583 -12.94 -22.28 27.65
C SER A 583 -14.30 -22.93 27.82
N MET A 584 -14.36 -24.06 28.53
CA MET A 584 -15.56 -24.83 28.83
C MET A 584 -15.41 -25.53 30.19
N ASN A 585 -16.53 -25.85 30.85
CA ASN A 585 -16.49 -26.38 32.22
C ASN A 585 -17.18 -27.74 32.44
N TYR A 586 -18.30 -28.01 31.75
CA TYR A 586 -19.11 -29.19 32.04
C TYR A 586 -18.60 -30.42 31.30
N ALA A 587 -18.75 -31.59 31.93
CA ALA A 587 -18.59 -32.86 31.23
C ALA A 587 -19.57 -32.91 30.05
N GLU A 588 -19.14 -33.55 28.96
CA GLU A 588 -19.87 -33.66 27.68
C GLU A 588 -20.04 -32.35 26.90
N SER A 589 -19.57 -31.21 27.44
CA SER A 589 -19.40 -29.99 26.65
C SER A 589 -18.40 -30.20 25.54
N SER A 590 -18.66 -29.57 24.40
CA SER A 590 -17.74 -29.62 23.27
C SER A 590 -17.65 -28.30 22.52
N CYS A 591 -16.48 -28.09 21.92
CA CYS A 591 -16.19 -26.99 21.02
C CYS A 591 -15.66 -27.57 19.72
N THR A 592 -16.35 -27.30 18.62
CA THR A 592 -15.84 -27.59 17.28
C THR A 592 -15.18 -26.33 16.75
N ILE A 593 -13.87 -26.40 16.51
CA ILE A 593 -13.16 -25.39 15.74
C ILE A 593 -13.47 -25.65 14.27
N LEU A 594 -14.16 -24.70 13.65
CA LEU A 594 -14.67 -24.80 12.28
C LEU A 594 -13.62 -24.37 11.26
N SER A 595 -12.91 -23.28 11.56
CA SER A 595 -11.86 -22.75 10.69
C SER A 595 -10.85 -21.94 11.49
N LEU A 596 -9.59 -22.01 11.06
CA LEU A 596 -8.55 -21.07 11.45
C LEU A 596 -7.97 -20.50 10.16
N LYS A 597 -8.08 -19.19 9.99
CA LYS A 597 -7.70 -18.51 8.77
C LYS A 597 -6.85 -17.29 9.08
N GLN A 598 -5.99 -16.95 8.14
CA GLN A 598 -5.40 -15.62 8.06
C GLN A 598 -6.16 -14.87 6.97
N LEU A 599 -6.62 -13.66 7.29
CA LEU A 599 -7.39 -12.81 6.39
C LEU A 599 -6.46 -11.79 5.72
N MET A 600 -6.78 -11.46 4.46
CA MET A 600 -6.07 -10.42 3.71
C MET A 600 -6.44 -9.02 4.20
N ASP A 601 -7.73 -8.81 4.48
CA ASP A 601 -8.29 -7.54 4.93
C ASP A 601 -9.14 -7.75 6.19
N PRO A 602 -9.25 -6.74 7.07
CA PRO A 602 -10.15 -6.82 8.21
C PRO A 602 -11.60 -6.87 7.72
N THR A 603 -12.41 -7.76 8.30
CA THR A 603 -13.85 -7.79 7.99
C THR A 603 -14.66 -6.93 8.95
N SER A 604 -14.00 -6.45 10.02
CA SER A 604 -14.57 -5.53 10.98
C SER A 604 -14.88 -4.15 10.39
N LYS A 605 -15.96 -3.55 10.89
CA LYS A 605 -16.47 -2.23 10.51
C LYS A 605 -16.68 -1.37 11.76
N GLN A 606 -16.87 -0.07 11.57
CA GLN A 606 -17.38 0.77 12.65
C GLN A 606 -18.85 0.43 12.91
N VAL A 607 -19.18 0.14 14.17
CA VAL A 607 -20.56 -0.12 14.61
C VAL A 607 -20.94 0.86 15.73
N PRO A 608 -22.23 1.24 15.87
CA PRO A 608 -22.66 2.11 16.96
C PRO A 608 -22.33 1.54 18.34
N LYS A 609 -22.08 2.43 19.31
CA LYS A 609 -21.84 2.08 20.73
C LYS A 609 -20.61 1.19 20.96
N GLN A 610 -19.58 1.34 20.12
CA GLN A 610 -18.31 0.64 20.32
C GLN A 610 -17.69 0.98 21.68
N VAL A 611 -17.23 -0.05 22.37
CA VAL A 611 -16.54 0.07 23.66
C VAL A 611 -15.26 -0.75 23.60
N ALA A 612 -14.13 -0.08 23.80
CA ALA A 612 -12.83 -0.73 23.83
C ALA A 612 -12.46 -1.15 25.26
N VAL A 613 -12.21 -2.44 25.47
CA VAL A 613 -11.60 -2.97 26.70
C VAL A 613 -10.09 -3.00 26.50
N GLN A 614 -9.37 -2.20 27.28
CA GLN A 614 -7.91 -2.08 27.16
C GLN A 614 -7.22 -3.33 27.71
N TRP A 615 -6.38 -3.93 26.86
CA TRP A 615 -5.48 -5.03 27.18
C TRP A 615 -4.32 -4.58 28.09
#